data_AF-A0A959EX94-F1
#
_entry.id   AF-A0A959EX94-F1
#
_cell.length_a   1.000
_cell.length_b   1.000
_cell.length_c   1.000
_cell.angle_alpha   90.00
_cell.angle_beta   90.00
_cell.angle_gamma   90.00
#
_symmetry.space_group_name_H-M   'P 1'
#
loop_
_entity.id
_entity.type
_entity.pdbx_description
1 polymer ?
#
loop_
_entity_poly.entity_id
_entity_poly.type
_entity_poly.pdbx_seq_one_letter_code
_entity_poly.pdbx_strand_id
1 'polypeptide(L)'
;MALDLSLKIDRVEGITREEFQKHYMRPQRPVIIKHLYGAEAPIYTRWSFDHFRQELGHIEVGVYDVEGKERKDDRSYKKAEAYMNFGEYLEQIEQGTT
;
A
#
# COMPACT_ATOMS: atom_id res chain seq x y z
N MET A 1 8.95 -18.65 -14.44
CA MET A 1 7.79 -18.42 -15.34
C MET A 1 7.40 -16.94 -15.23
N ALA A 2 7.00 -16.32 -16.34
CA ALA A 2 6.42 -14.98 -16.28
C ALA A 2 5.03 -15.05 -15.62
N LEU A 3 4.65 -14.00 -14.89
CA LEU A 3 3.34 -13.88 -14.27
C LEU A 3 2.30 -13.59 -15.37
N ASP A 4 1.32 -14.47 -15.54
CA ASP A 4 0.19 -14.22 -16.44
C ASP A 4 -0.88 -13.40 -15.71
N LEU A 5 -1.06 -12.14 -16.12
CA LEU A 5 -1.99 -11.19 -15.51
C LEU A 5 -3.46 -11.42 -15.90
N SER A 6 -3.73 -12.32 -16.86
CA SER A 6 -5.10 -12.68 -17.26
C SER A 6 -5.75 -13.70 -16.32
N LEU A 7 -4.94 -14.44 -15.56
CA LEU A 7 -5.42 -15.46 -14.63
C LEU A 7 -6.03 -14.83 -13.37
N LYS A 8 -7.16 -15.38 -12.93
CA LYS A 8 -7.80 -14.99 -11.67
C LYS A 8 -6.89 -15.34 -10.49
N ILE A 9 -6.62 -14.36 -9.64
CA ILE A 9 -5.85 -14.55 -8.40
C ILE A 9 -6.76 -15.14 -7.32
N ASP A 10 -6.29 -16.20 -6.67
CA ASP A 10 -6.98 -16.85 -5.55
C ASP A 10 -7.16 -15.85 -4.40
N ARG A 11 -8.33 -15.89 -3.75
CA ARG A 11 -8.66 -15.05 -2.58
C ARG A 11 -8.94 -15.97 -1.40
N VAL A 12 -8.18 -15.82 -0.33
CA VAL A 12 -8.29 -16.64 0.88
C VAL A 12 -8.49 -15.77 2.10
N GLU A 13 -9.03 -16.35 3.16
CA GLU A 13 -9.25 -15.70 4.45
C GLU A 13 -8.94 -16.71 5.55
N GLY A 14 -8.27 -16.27 6.63
CA GLY A 14 -7.91 -17.16 7.74
C GLY A 14 -6.89 -18.26 7.40
N ILE A 15 -6.12 -18.10 6.32
CA ILE A 15 -5.13 -19.09 5.88
C ILE A 15 -4.02 -19.27 6.93
N THR A 16 -3.66 -20.52 7.23
CA THR A 16 -2.54 -20.81 8.13
C THR A 16 -1.18 -20.53 7.45
N ARG A 17 -0.13 -20.36 8.25
CA ARG A 17 1.23 -20.19 7.72
C ARG A 17 1.64 -21.40 6.87
N GLU A 18 1.30 -22.61 7.31
CA GLU A 18 1.64 -23.87 6.67
C GLU A 18 0.97 -23.99 5.30
N GLU A 19 -0.34 -23.70 5.23
CA GLU A 19 -1.10 -23.68 3.98
C GLU A 19 -0.56 -22.62 3.02
N PHE A 20 -0.30 -21.41 3.52
CA PHE A 20 0.26 -20.33 2.73
C PHE A 20 1.61 -20.73 2.11
N GLN A 21 2.50 -21.29 2.94
CA GLN A 21 3.82 -21.70 2.50
C GLN A 21 3.77 -22.81 1.44
N LYS A 22 2.92 -23.81 1.66
CA LYS A 22 2.77 -24.96 0.77
C LYS A 22 2.12 -24.60 -0.57
N HIS A 23 1.06 -23.81 -0.54
CA HIS A 23 0.20 -23.60 -1.72
C HIS A 23 0.54 -22.34 -2.53
N TYR A 24 1.24 -21.35 -1.93
CA TYR A 24 1.48 -20.05 -2.56
C TYR A 24 2.95 -19.62 -2.52
N MET A 25 3.59 -19.60 -1.33
CA MET A 25 4.97 -19.11 -1.21
C MET A 25 6.00 -19.96 -1.97
N ARG A 26 6.10 -21.26 -1.65
CA ARG A 26 7.04 -22.19 -2.31
C ARG A 26 6.80 -22.32 -3.81
N PRO A 27 5.55 -22.46 -4.31
CA PRO A 27 5.29 -22.50 -5.74
C PRO A 27 5.32 -21.12 -6.42
N GLN A 28 5.59 -20.04 -5.69
CA GLN A 28 5.63 -18.66 -6.20
C GLN A 28 4.33 -18.25 -6.90
N ARG A 29 3.19 -18.68 -6.34
CA ARG A 29 1.85 -18.35 -6.86
C ARG A 29 1.28 -17.15 -6.11
N PRO A 30 0.78 -16.11 -6.82
CA PRO A 30 0.13 -14.97 -6.17
C PRO A 30 -1.16 -15.39 -5.47
N VAL A 31 -1.48 -14.71 -4.36
CA VAL A 31 -2.73 -14.89 -3.61
C VAL A 31 -3.09 -13.58 -2.92
N ILE A 32 -4.39 -13.30 -2.83
CA ILE A 32 -4.93 -12.18 -2.06
C ILE A 32 -5.41 -12.75 -0.72
N ILE A 33 -4.81 -12.29 0.37
CA ILE A 33 -5.23 -12.65 1.73
C ILE A 33 -6.16 -11.55 2.25
N LYS A 34 -7.43 -11.90 2.45
CA LYS A 34 -8.41 -11.02 3.08
C LYS A 34 -8.19 -10.99 4.59
N HIS A 35 -8.51 -9.84 5.18
CA HIS A 35 -8.53 -9.64 6.62
C HIS A 35 -7.24 -10.10 7.31
N LEU A 36 -6.07 -9.71 6.77
CA LEU A 36 -4.77 -10.19 7.24
C LEU A 36 -4.54 -9.98 8.75
N TYR A 37 -5.08 -8.89 9.29
CA TYR A 37 -5.00 -8.56 10.72
C TYR A 37 -6.16 -9.15 11.56
N GLY A 38 -7.01 -10.01 10.96
CA GLY A 38 -8.31 -10.44 11.48
C GLY A 38 -9.46 -9.62 10.87
N ALA A 39 -10.67 -10.18 10.81
CA ALA A 39 -11.84 -9.51 10.21
C ALA A 39 -12.33 -8.31 11.04
N GLU A 40 -12.23 -8.41 12.36
CA GLU A 40 -12.67 -7.39 13.31
C GLU A 40 -11.54 -6.45 13.77
N ALA A 41 -10.44 -6.40 13.01
CA ALA A 41 -9.28 -5.62 13.42
C ALA A 41 -9.65 -4.11 13.48
N PRO A 42 -9.29 -3.40 14.56
CA PRO A 42 -9.68 -2.00 14.75
C PRO A 42 -9.06 -1.06 13.71
N ILE A 43 -8.02 -1.50 12.99
CA ILE A 43 -7.38 -0.72 11.92
C ILE A 43 -8.38 -0.32 10.82
N TYR A 44 -9.41 -1.13 10.55
CA TYR A 44 -10.37 -0.85 9.47
C TYR A 44 -11.34 0.27 9.83
N THR A 45 -11.52 0.57 11.12
CA THR A 45 -12.42 1.64 11.60
C THR A 45 -11.66 2.82 12.16
N ARG A 46 -10.44 2.62 12.67
CA ARG A 46 -9.62 3.66 13.30
C ARG A 46 -8.83 4.48 12.29
N TRP A 47 -8.39 3.90 11.18
CA TRP A 47 -7.57 4.62 10.20
C TRP A 47 -8.45 5.47 9.30
N SER A 48 -8.60 6.74 9.69
CA SER A 48 -9.22 7.80 8.88
C SER A 48 -8.24 8.95 8.67
N PHE A 49 -8.51 9.81 7.69
CA PHE A 49 -7.70 11.01 7.47
C PHE A 49 -7.70 11.94 8.70
N ASP A 50 -8.84 12.09 9.38
CA ASP A 50 -8.91 12.83 10.64
C ASP A 50 -8.00 12.23 11.72
N HIS A 51 -8.03 10.91 11.88
CA HIS A 51 -7.17 10.24 12.86
C HIS A 51 -5.69 10.47 12.55
N PHE A 52 -5.31 10.36 11.27
CA PHE A 52 -3.93 10.59 10.86
C PHE A 52 -3.51 12.06 10.97
N ARG A 53 -4.38 13.00 10.64
CA ARG A 53 -4.11 14.43 10.76
C ARG A 53 -3.90 14.81 12.23
N GLN A 54 -4.70 14.26 13.14
CA GLN A 54 -4.56 14.49 14.59
C GLN A 54 -3.28 13.88 15.16
N GLU A 55 -3.02 12.59 14.91
CA GLU A 55 -1.92 11.87 15.57
C GLU A 55 -0.56 12.09 14.89
N LEU A 56 -0.56 12.21 13.56
CA LEU A 56 0.65 12.14 12.73
C LEU A 56 0.82 13.35 11.82
N GLY A 57 -0.10 14.33 11.85
CA GLY A 57 -0.10 15.44 10.90
C GLY A 57 1.16 16.30 10.96
N HIS A 58 1.85 16.33 12.09
CA HIS A 58 3.10 17.06 12.32
C HIS A 58 4.35 16.41 11.73
N ILE A 59 4.24 15.19 11.18
CA ILE A 59 5.37 14.46 10.60
C ILE A 59 5.65 15.04 9.21
N GLU A 60 6.88 15.44 8.96
CA GLU A 60 7.34 15.82 7.62
C GLU A 60 7.43 14.58 6.72
N VAL A 61 6.77 14.61 5.57
CA VAL A 61 6.75 13.53 4.58
C VAL A 61 7.27 14.03 3.23
N GLY A 62 7.98 13.15 2.53
CA GLY A 62 8.36 13.39 1.15
C GLY A 62 7.23 13.07 0.19
N VAL A 63 6.90 13.99 -0.71
CA VAL A 63 5.89 13.83 -1.75
C VAL A 63 6.55 13.40 -3.06
N TYR A 64 5.96 12.40 -3.70
CA TYR A 64 6.46 11.80 -4.93
C TYR A 64 5.42 11.99 -6.04
N ASP A 65 5.80 12.66 -7.12
CA ASP A 65 5.00 12.71 -8.34
C ASP A 65 5.20 11.42 -9.17
N VAL A 66 4.13 11.05 -9.89
CA VAL A 66 4.12 9.98 -10.88
C VAL A 66 4.63 10.52 -12.23
N GLU A 67 4.47 11.82 -12.52
CA GLU A 67 4.82 12.42 -13.81
C GLU A 67 6.20 13.12 -13.80
N GLY A 68 7.25 12.34 -13.98
CA GLY A 68 8.59 12.93 -14.03
C GLY A 68 9.69 12.00 -14.46
N LYS A 69 9.85 11.85 -15.79
CA LYS A 69 10.97 11.23 -16.53
C LYS A 69 10.93 9.71 -16.61
N GLU A 70 11.28 9.23 -17.80
CA GLU A 70 11.36 7.82 -18.21
C GLU A 70 11.71 6.90 -17.04
N ARG A 71 10.88 5.88 -16.84
CA ARG A 71 11.12 4.79 -15.88
C ARG A 71 12.49 4.18 -16.18
N LYS A 72 13.49 4.52 -15.37
CA LYS A 72 14.79 3.86 -15.41
C LYS A 72 14.72 2.64 -14.50
N ASP A 73 14.53 1.47 -15.12
CA ASP A 73 14.43 0.17 -14.43
C ASP A 73 15.72 -0.23 -13.68
N ASP A 74 16.79 0.57 -13.77
CA ASP A 74 18.10 0.30 -13.18
C ASP A 74 18.35 1.00 -11.82
N ARG A 75 17.44 1.84 -11.31
CA ARG A 75 17.67 2.57 -10.04
C ARG A 75 16.44 2.64 -9.13
N SER A 76 16.64 2.25 -7.86
CA SER A 76 15.68 2.32 -6.76
C SER A 76 15.45 3.72 -6.16
N TYR A 77 16.06 4.78 -6.70
CA TYR A 77 16.11 6.07 -6.03
C TYR A 77 15.18 7.09 -6.67
N LYS A 78 13.89 6.99 -6.34
CA LYS A 78 13.06 8.20 -6.32
C LYS A 78 13.45 8.98 -5.07
N LYS A 79 14.00 10.19 -5.24
CA LYS A 79 14.06 11.17 -4.14
C LYS A 79 12.74 11.93 -4.15
N ALA A 80 12.23 12.30 -2.97
CA ALA A 80 11.08 13.18 -2.92
C ALA A 80 11.46 14.54 -3.52
N GLU A 81 10.59 15.07 -4.39
CA GLU A 81 10.83 16.37 -5.04
C GLU A 81 10.34 17.53 -4.16
N ALA A 82 9.41 17.23 -3.27
CA ALA A 82 8.88 18.16 -2.28
C ALA A 82 8.73 17.47 -0.92
N TYR A 83 8.72 18.28 0.13
CA TYR A 83 8.47 17.85 1.52
C TYR A 83 7.39 18.76 2.10
N MET A 84 6.49 18.19 2.90
CA MET A 84 5.42 18.92 3.59
C MET A 84 4.98 18.17 4.84
N ASN A 85 4.18 18.80 5.69
CA ASN A 85 3.58 18.09 6.81
C ASN A 85 2.55 17.08 6.31
N PHE A 86 2.49 15.90 6.94
CA PHE A 86 1.55 14.86 6.53
C PHE A 86 0.09 15.34 6.61
N GLY A 87 -0.23 16.21 7.57
CA GLY A 87 -1.56 16.81 7.68
C GLY A 87 -1.92 17.68 6.48
N GLU A 88 -0.98 18.48 5.98
CA GLU A 88 -1.14 19.32 4.79
C GLU A 88 -1.34 18.44 3.54
N TYR A 89 -0.59 17.35 3.44
CA TYR A 89 -0.73 16.39 2.35
C TYR A 89 -2.11 15.73 2.32
N LEU A 90 -2.64 15.32 3.48
CA LEU A 90 -3.98 14.73 3.57
C LEU A 90 -5.07 15.73 3.16
N GLU A 91 -4.92 17.00 3.56
CA GLU A 91 -5.85 18.06 3.15
C GLU A 91 -5.85 18.27 1.61
N GLN A 92 -4.67 18.23 0.97
CA GLN A 92 -4.56 18.32 -0.49
C GLN A 92 -5.28 17.18 -1.23
N ILE A 93 -5.23 15.95 -0.68
CA ILE A 93 -5.94 14.81 -1.26
C ILE A 93 -7.45 14.99 -1.16
N GLU A 94 -7.96 15.44 0.00
CA GLU A 94 -9.39 15.62 0.24
C GLU A 94 -10.00 16.73 -0.60
N GLN A 95 -9.24 17.80 -0.83
CA GLN A 95 -9.68 18.90 -1.69
C GLN A 95 -9.83 18.48 -3.16
N GLY A 96 -9.36 17.28 -3.53
CA GLY A 96 -9.41 16.77 -4.89
C GLY A 96 -8.42 17.56 -5.74
N THR A 97 -7.18 17.13 -5.77
CA THR A 97 -6.15 17.77 -6.60
C THR A 97 -6.62 17.81 -8.07
N THR A 98 -6.64 19.02 -8.63
CA THR A 98 -6.90 19.36 -10.05
C THR A 98 -6.02 18.59 -11.03
#